data_AF-A0A6Q2XDJ3-F1
#
_entry.id   AF-A0A6Q2XDJ3-F1
#
_cell.length_a   1.000
_cell.length_b   1.000
_cell.length_c   1.000
_cell.angle_alpha   90.00
_cell.angle_beta   90.00
_cell.angle_gamma   90.00
#
_symmetry.space_group_name_H-M   'P 1'
#
loop_
_entity.id
_entity.type
_entity.pdbx_description
1 polymer ?
#
loop_
_entity_poly.entity_id
_entity_poly.type
_entity_poly.pdbx_seq_one_letter_code
_entity_poly.pdbx_strand_id
1 'polypeptide(L)'
;MNTLYTYPENWRAFKAQIAAQYSGARLKVASSAPAFTFGQTNRTPAFLNNFPLGKVPAFQGDDGFCLFESNAIAHYLSNEALRGSSPQAQSQVIQWVSFADSEIIPPASAWVFPTLGIMQFNKQVCSASPELTMTFMSCNLIMGMFQRLDKLRKNGFASVILFGGNNDSSISGIWVFRGQDLAFTLSDDWQIDYESYSWRKLDPDTEETKTMVKEYFAWEGEFKHVGKPFNTGKCFK
;
A
#
# COMPACT_ATOMS: atom_id res chain seq x y z
N MET A 1 -21.55 30.40 -3.70
CA MET A 1 -21.73 29.03 -4.20
C MET A 1 -20.51 28.19 -3.90
N ASN A 2 -20.69 27.11 -3.15
CA ASN A 2 -19.62 26.20 -2.74
C ASN A 2 -18.97 25.51 -3.93
N THR A 3 -17.63 25.42 -3.93
CA THR A 3 -16.85 24.86 -5.03
C THR A 3 -16.02 23.67 -4.56
N LEU A 4 -16.10 22.56 -5.30
CA LEU A 4 -15.26 21.38 -5.15
C LEU A 4 -14.27 21.30 -6.31
N TYR A 5 -12.98 21.43 -6.02
CA TYR A 5 -11.90 21.27 -7.00
C TYR A 5 -11.45 19.81 -7.06
N THR A 6 -11.39 19.24 -8.26
CA THR A 6 -10.97 17.84 -8.48
C THR A 6 -10.61 17.60 -9.95
N TYR A 7 -9.97 16.49 -10.30
CA TYR A 7 -9.98 16.00 -11.69
C TYR A 7 -11.26 15.15 -11.95
N PRO A 8 -11.65 14.94 -13.23
CA PRO A 8 -12.80 14.09 -13.60
C PRO A 8 -12.61 12.64 -13.12
N GLU A 9 -13.72 11.91 -12.88
CA GLU A 9 -13.68 10.50 -12.47
C GLU A 9 -12.88 10.20 -11.18
N ASN A 10 -12.75 11.19 -10.29
CA ASN A 10 -12.11 11.00 -9.00
C ASN A 10 -13.08 10.40 -7.98
N TRP A 11 -12.94 9.10 -7.68
CA TRP A 11 -13.75 8.41 -6.68
C TRP A 11 -13.72 9.06 -5.29
N ARG A 12 -12.64 9.76 -4.93
CA ARG A 12 -12.55 10.51 -3.67
C ARG A 12 -13.51 11.70 -3.66
N ALA A 13 -13.68 12.36 -4.81
CA ALA A 13 -14.61 13.47 -4.97
C ALA A 13 -16.07 13.00 -5.06
N PHE A 14 -16.31 11.79 -5.58
CA PHE A 14 -17.66 11.22 -5.63
C PHE A 14 -18.30 11.10 -4.25
N LYS A 15 -17.53 10.79 -3.19
CA LYS A 15 -18.05 10.80 -1.81
C LYS A 15 -18.75 12.11 -1.45
N ALA A 16 -18.08 13.23 -1.73
CA ALA A 16 -18.60 14.57 -1.48
C ALA A 16 -19.79 14.93 -2.37
N GLN A 17 -19.73 14.57 -3.66
CA GLN A 17 -20.81 14.82 -4.62
C GLN A 17 -22.08 14.06 -4.24
N ILE A 18 -21.95 12.77 -3.91
CA ILE A 18 -23.08 11.93 -3.46
C ILE A 18 -23.66 12.49 -2.16
N ALA A 19 -22.83 12.80 -1.17
CA ALA A 19 -23.28 13.40 0.09
C ALA A 19 -24.09 14.70 -0.15
N ALA A 20 -23.61 15.57 -1.04
CA ALA A 20 -24.29 16.80 -1.41
C ALA A 20 -25.64 16.58 -2.09
N GLN A 21 -25.78 15.54 -2.93
CA GLN A 21 -27.07 15.20 -3.55
C GLN A 21 -28.13 14.82 -2.50
N TYR A 22 -27.74 14.01 -1.51
CA TYR A 22 -28.66 13.57 -0.44
C TYR A 22 -28.97 14.67 0.59
N SER A 23 -28.01 15.55 0.88
CA SER A 23 -28.22 16.65 1.82
C SER A 23 -28.92 17.87 1.20
N GLY A 24 -28.95 17.96 -0.13
CA GLY A 24 -29.42 19.13 -0.87
C GLY A 24 -28.40 20.28 -0.91
N ALA A 25 -27.14 20.04 -0.50
CA ALA A 25 -26.09 21.05 -0.56
C ALA A 25 -25.77 21.43 -2.02
N ARG A 26 -25.79 22.72 -2.33
CA ARG A 26 -25.43 23.22 -3.66
C ARG A 26 -23.91 23.19 -3.84
N LEU A 27 -23.44 22.30 -4.70
CA LEU A 27 -22.02 22.09 -4.95
C LEU A 27 -21.69 22.29 -6.44
N LYS A 28 -20.79 23.22 -6.73
CA LYS A 28 -20.19 23.38 -8.06
C LYS A 28 -18.92 22.53 -8.15
N VAL A 29 -18.83 21.63 -9.12
CA VAL A 29 -17.62 20.84 -9.37
C VAL A 29 -16.74 21.56 -10.39
N ALA A 30 -15.54 21.96 -9.98
CA ALA A 30 -14.51 22.51 -10.84
C ALA A 30 -13.53 21.40 -11.22
N SER A 31 -13.75 20.78 -12.39
CA SER A 31 -12.95 19.64 -12.87
C SER A 31 -12.29 19.78 -14.23
N SER A 32 -12.50 20.90 -14.91
CA SER A 32 -11.94 21.18 -16.22
C SER A 32 -11.51 22.64 -16.35
N ALA A 33 -10.64 22.92 -17.32
CA ALA A 33 -10.23 24.27 -17.66
C ALA A 33 -11.44 25.14 -18.06
N PRO A 34 -11.44 26.46 -17.77
CA PRO A 34 -10.39 27.20 -17.07
C PRO A 34 -10.48 27.12 -15.53
N ALA A 35 -11.54 26.52 -14.99
CA ALA A 35 -11.80 26.50 -13.56
C ALA A 35 -10.80 25.65 -12.77
N PHE A 36 -10.34 24.53 -13.34
CA PHE A 36 -9.34 23.67 -12.73
C PHE A 36 -8.60 22.83 -13.76
N THR A 37 -7.26 22.86 -13.72
CA THR A 37 -6.38 21.99 -14.49
C THR A 37 -5.47 21.24 -13.52
N PHE A 38 -5.64 19.91 -13.43
CA PHE A 38 -4.84 19.08 -12.53
C PHE A 38 -3.35 19.11 -12.89
N GLY A 39 -2.50 19.21 -11.88
CA GLY A 39 -1.05 19.41 -12.03
C GLY A 39 -0.62 20.85 -12.22
N GLN A 40 -1.55 21.76 -12.54
CA GLN A 40 -1.27 23.19 -12.72
C GLN A 40 -1.95 24.03 -11.63
N THR A 41 -3.29 24.08 -11.62
CA THR A 41 -4.06 24.92 -10.69
C THR A 41 -3.72 24.58 -9.23
N ASN A 42 -3.68 23.29 -8.89
CA ASN A 42 -3.38 22.80 -7.54
C ASN A 42 -1.91 22.96 -7.10
N ARG A 43 -1.05 23.49 -7.97
CA ARG A 43 0.35 23.82 -7.67
C ARG A 43 0.61 25.33 -7.57
N THR A 44 -0.40 26.16 -7.90
CA THR A 44 -0.24 27.63 -7.83
C THR A 44 -0.14 28.10 -6.38
N PRO A 45 0.61 29.19 -6.10
CA PRO A 45 0.68 29.77 -4.75
C PRO A 45 -0.68 30.13 -4.16
N ALA A 46 -1.59 30.65 -4.99
CA ALA A 46 -2.95 31.00 -4.57
C ALA A 46 -3.74 29.79 -4.09
N PHE A 47 -3.64 28.64 -4.79
CA PHE A 47 -4.31 27.41 -4.38
C PHE A 47 -3.67 26.82 -3.13
N LEU A 48 -2.33 26.79 -3.06
CA LEU A 48 -1.59 26.24 -1.92
C LEU A 48 -1.78 27.04 -0.64
N ASN A 49 -2.06 28.35 -0.73
CA ASN A 49 -2.41 29.17 0.42
C ASN A 49 -3.68 28.66 1.14
N ASN A 50 -4.67 28.19 0.37
CA ASN A 50 -5.92 27.66 0.92
C ASN A 50 -5.85 26.14 1.15
N PHE A 51 -5.04 25.43 0.37
CA PHE A 51 -4.91 23.97 0.39
C PHE A 51 -3.42 23.56 0.41
N PRO A 52 -2.76 23.57 1.58
CA PRO A 52 -1.31 23.43 1.70
C PRO A 52 -0.73 22.14 1.10
N LEU A 53 -1.53 21.07 1.04
CA LEU A 53 -1.09 19.78 0.49
C LEU A 53 -1.11 19.74 -1.05
N GLY A 54 -1.75 20.71 -1.72
CA GLY A 54 -1.91 20.71 -3.18
C GLY A 54 -2.64 19.48 -3.73
N LYS A 55 -3.36 18.75 -2.87
CA LYS A 55 -4.14 17.55 -3.21
C LYS A 55 -5.59 17.93 -3.51
N VAL A 56 -6.28 17.02 -4.19
CA VAL A 56 -7.72 17.10 -4.46
C VAL A 56 -8.40 15.76 -4.12
N PRO A 57 -9.68 15.75 -3.69
CA PRO A 57 -10.63 16.87 -3.68
C PRO A 57 -10.30 17.95 -2.64
N ALA A 58 -10.61 19.20 -2.99
CA ALA A 58 -10.48 20.37 -2.12
C ALA A 58 -11.76 21.20 -2.20
N PHE A 59 -12.27 21.66 -1.05
CA PHE A 59 -13.54 22.36 -0.93
C PHE A 59 -13.32 23.81 -0.50
N GLN A 60 -14.03 24.71 -1.17
CA GLN A 60 -14.11 26.13 -0.85
C GLN A 60 -15.58 26.53 -0.68
N GLY A 61 -15.96 26.87 0.55
CA GLY A 61 -17.23 27.51 0.87
C GLY A 61 -17.27 28.93 0.33
N ASP A 62 -18.47 29.46 0.13
CA ASP A 62 -18.65 30.85 -0.31
C ASP A 62 -18.44 31.90 0.78
N ASP A 63 -18.42 31.46 2.02
CA ASP A 63 -17.95 32.18 3.21
C ASP A 63 -16.41 32.24 3.32
N GLY A 64 -15.68 31.63 2.40
CA GLY A 64 -14.23 31.54 2.45
C GLY A 64 -13.70 30.32 3.23
N PHE A 65 -14.57 29.48 3.80
CA PHE A 65 -14.15 28.27 4.50
C PHE A 65 -13.47 27.28 3.56
N CYS A 66 -12.24 26.87 3.90
CA CYS A 66 -11.45 25.93 3.11
C CYS A 66 -11.37 24.59 3.84
N LEU A 67 -11.62 23.50 3.12
CA LEU A 67 -11.52 22.14 3.67
C LEU A 67 -10.83 21.21 2.67
N PHE A 68 -9.84 20.47 3.15
CA PHE A 68 -9.18 19.38 2.42
C PHE A 68 -9.44 18.04 3.15
N GLU A 69 -9.03 16.94 2.54
CA GLU A 69 -9.40 15.55 2.88
C GLU A 69 -10.82 15.15 2.47
N SER A 70 -10.90 14.09 1.65
CA SER A 70 -12.15 13.66 1.02
C SER A 70 -13.25 13.24 2.01
N ASN A 71 -12.88 12.60 3.13
CA ASN A 71 -13.83 12.20 4.18
C ASN A 71 -14.38 13.41 4.93
N ALA A 72 -13.52 14.37 5.24
CA ALA A 72 -13.92 15.60 5.93
C ALA A 72 -14.89 16.40 5.07
N ILE A 73 -14.60 16.55 3.78
CA ILE A 73 -15.48 17.23 2.82
C ILE A 73 -16.83 16.51 2.71
N ALA A 74 -16.83 15.18 2.57
CA ALA A 74 -18.07 14.41 2.49
C ALA A 74 -18.90 14.52 3.78
N HIS A 75 -18.27 14.46 4.94
CA HIS A 75 -18.93 14.64 6.23
C HIS A 75 -19.51 16.06 6.38
N TYR A 76 -18.77 17.10 5.99
CA TYR A 76 -19.22 18.48 6.03
C TYR A 76 -20.45 18.72 5.13
N LEU A 77 -20.48 18.10 3.95
CA LEU A 77 -21.59 18.18 3.01
C LEU A 77 -22.76 17.23 3.35
N SER A 78 -22.63 16.41 4.38
CA SER A 78 -23.66 15.43 4.78
C SER A 78 -24.70 16.03 5.72
N ASN A 79 -25.96 15.61 5.56
CA ASN A 79 -27.01 15.89 6.54
C ASN A 79 -26.88 14.95 7.76
N GLU A 80 -27.79 15.10 8.72
CA GLU A 80 -27.79 14.28 9.94
C GLU A 80 -27.96 12.78 9.64
N ALA A 81 -28.84 12.42 8.71
CA ALA A 81 -29.10 11.03 8.34
C ALA A 81 -27.84 10.33 7.78
N LEU A 82 -27.05 11.03 6.96
CA LEU A 82 -25.79 10.52 6.42
C LEU A 82 -24.66 10.47 7.45
N ARG A 83 -24.64 11.40 8.42
CA ARG A 83 -23.64 11.40 9.49
C ARG A 83 -23.96 10.39 10.59
N GLY A 84 -25.23 10.03 10.74
CA GLY A 84 -25.76 9.24 11.84
C GLY A 84 -26.48 10.13 12.87
N SER A 85 -27.73 9.78 13.17
CA SER A 85 -28.60 10.52 14.11
C SER A 85 -28.38 10.15 15.58
N SER A 86 -27.41 9.28 15.89
CA SER A 86 -27.06 8.90 17.27
C SER A 86 -25.54 8.72 17.41
N PRO A 87 -24.99 8.81 18.63
CA PRO A 87 -23.57 8.55 18.85
C PRO A 87 -23.14 7.16 18.35
N GLN A 88 -23.99 6.15 18.49
CA GLN A 88 -23.74 4.80 18.00
C GLN A 88 -23.67 4.77 16.46
N ALA A 89 -24.63 5.41 15.78
CA ALA A 89 -24.65 5.49 14.32
C ALA A 89 -23.45 6.29 13.77
N GLN A 90 -23.12 7.42 14.40
CA GLN A 90 -21.94 8.23 14.02
C GLN A 90 -20.65 7.44 14.16
N SER A 91 -20.51 6.68 15.26
CA SER A 91 -19.35 5.82 15.49
C SER A 91 -19.25 4.73 14.42
N GLN A 92 -20.37 4.12 14.02
CA GLN A 92 -20.40 3.12 12.95
C GLN A 92 -20.05 3.73 11.58
N VAL A 93 -20.50 4.96 11.28
CA VAL A 93 -20.10 5.68 10.06
C VAL A 93 -18.59 5.88 10.04
N ILE A 94 -18.01 6.37 11.13
CA ILE A 94 -16.55 6.56 11.25
C ILE A 94 -15.80 5.23 11.12
N GLN A 95 -16.31 4.16 11.74
CA GLN A 95 -15.75 2.81 11.66
C GLN A 95 -15.64 2.35 10.21
N TRP A 96 -16.73 2.45 9.44
CA TRP A 96 -16.75 2.00 8.04
C TRP A 96 -15.93 2.89 7.11
N VAL A 97 -15.91 4.20 7.34
CA VAL A 97 -15.03 5.12 6.60
C VAL A 97 -13.56 4.77 6.83
N SER A 98 -13.19 4.53 8.10
CA SER A 98 -11.81 4.16 8.46
C SER A 98 -11.42 2.80 7.90
N PHE A 99 -12.31 1.80 8.00
CA PHE A 99 -12.11 0.47 7.42
C PHE A 99 -11.92 0.52 5.91
N ALA A 100 -12.70 1.35 5.19
CA ALA A 100 -12.54 1.50 3.76
C ALA A 100 -11.15 2.06 3.40
N ASP A 101 -10.68 3.07 4.14
CA ASP A 101 -9.38 3.69 3.91
C ASP A 101 -8.20 2.77 4.24
N SER A 102 -8.29 1.96 5.30
CA SER A 102 -7.19 1.09 5.73
C SER A 102 -7.19 -0.28 5.05
N GLU A 103 -8.36 -0.89 4.88
CA GLU A 103 -8.46 -2.30 4.47
C GLU A 103 -8.89 -2.50 3.02
N ILE A 104 -9.67 -1.57 2.44
CA ILE A 104 -10.24 -1.76 1.10
C ILE A 104 -9.41 -1.02 0.05
N ILE A 105 -9.16 0.27 0.27
CA ILE A 105 -8.53 1.14 -0.74
C ILE A 105 -7.12 0.67 -1.12
N PRO A 106 -6.22 0.27 -0.19
CA PRO A 106 -4.89 -0.19 -0.56
C PRO A 106 -4.90 -1.43 -1.48
N PRO A 107 -5.53 -2.57 -1.14
CA PRO A 107 -5.54 -3.73 -2.04
C PRO A 107 -6.35 -3.48 -3.32
N ALA A 108 -7.45 -2.74 -3.26
CA ALA A 108 -8.21 -2.40 -4.46
C ALA A 108 -7.37 -1.55 -5.44
N SER A 109 -6.61 -0.58 -4.94
CA SER A 109 -5.72 0.24 -5.77
C SER A 109 -4.59 -0.59 -6.37
N ALA A 110 -3.99 -1.49 -5.58
CA ALA A 110 -2.94 -2.38 -6.04
C ALA A 110 -3.41 -3.28 -7.19
N TRP A 111 -4.67 -3.70 -7.19
CA TRP A 111 -5.24 -4.50 -8.26
C TRP A 111 -5.70 -3.68 -9.47
N VAL A 112 -6.37 -2.55 -9.24
CA VAL A 112 -7.05 -1.79 -10.31
C VAL A 112 -6.11 -0.82 -11.04
N PHE A 113 -5.13 -0.22 -10.38
CA PHE A 113 -4.26 0.77 -11.04
C PHE A 113 -3.43 0.19 -12.20
N PRO A 114 -2.94 -1.06 -12.14
CA PRO A 114 -2.32 -1.71 -13.29
C PRO A 114 -3.27 -1.92 -14.47
N THR A 115 -4.52 -2.28 -14.23
CA THR A 115 -5.50 -2.52 -15.32
C THR A 115 -5.91 -1.23 -16.02
N LEU A 116 -5.84 -0.10 -15.32
CA LEU A 116 -6.07 1.23 -15.88
C LEU A 116 -4.81 1.87 -16.50
N GLY A 117 -3.66 1.18 -16.48
CA GLY A 117 -2.39 1.70 -17.01
C GLY A 117 -1.81 2.89 -16.24
N ILE A 118 -2.33 3.16 -15.03
CA ILE A 118 -1.87 4.26 -14.15
C ILE A 118 -0.53 3.90 -13.50
N MET A 119 -0.32 2.61 -13.24
CA MET A 119 0.94 2.04 -12.80
C MET A 119 1.32 0.90 -13.74
N GLN A 120 2.60 0.72 -14.05
CA GLN A 120 3.03 -0.52 -14.69
C GLN A 120 2.69 -1.69 -13.78
N PHE A 121 2.17 -2.77 -14.36
CA PHE A 121 1.97 -4.03 -13.66
C PHE A 121 3.31 -4.48 -13.08
N ASN A 122 3.52 -4.20 -11.80
CA ASN A 122 4.67 -4.66 -11.06
C ASN A 122 4.20 -5.81 -10.19
N LYS A 123 4.60 -7.03 -10.57
CA LYS A 123 4.28 -8.26 -9.85
C LYS A 123 4.58 -8.13 -8.34
N GLN A 124 5.63 -7.39 -7.96
CA GLN A 124 6.01 -7.13 -6.56
C GLN A 124 5.08 -6.14 -5.83
N VAL A 125 4.37 -5.24 -6.52
CA VAL A 125 3.46 -4.26 -5.87
C VAL A 125 2.06 -4.84 -5.69
N CYS A 126 1.59 -5.66 -6.64
CA CYS A 126 0.35 -6.42 -6.47
C CYS A 126 0.47 -7.51 -5.39
N SER A 127 1.70 -7.98 -5.11
CA SER A 127 2.02 -8.86 -3.98
C SER A 127 2.58 -8.14 -2.75
N ALA A 128 2.84 -6.84 -2.82
CA ALA A 128 3.19 -6.02 -1.66
C ALA A 128 1.90 -5.63 -0.94
N SER A 129 1.39 -6.59 -0.18
CA SER A 129 0.36 -6.34 0.81
C SER A 129 0.75 -5.16 1.72
N PRO A 130 -0.21 -4.47 2.36
CA PRO A 130 0.04 -3.58 3.52
C PRO A 130 0.78 -4.24 4.70
N GLU A 131 1.16 -5.51 4.58
CA GLU A 131 1.82 -6.36 5.57
C GLU A 131 3.29 -5.99 5.86
N LEU A 132 3.93 -5.11 5.06
CA LEU A 132 5.28 -4.59 5.33
C LEU A 132 5.32 -3.22 6.03
N THR A 133 4.18 -2.70 6.48
CA THR A 133 4.08 -1.40 7.17
C THR A 133 4.84 -1.38 8.49
N MET A 134 4.77 -2.46 9.27
CA MET A 134 5.52 -2.62 10.52
C MET A 134 6.45 -3.83 10.45
N THR A 135 7.66 -3.69 10.98
CA THR A 135 8.68 -4.74 10.97
C THR A 135 8.22 -6.05 11.64
N PHE A 136 7.40 -5.96 12.69
CA PHE A 136 6.84 -7.15 13.35
C PHE A 136 5.82 -7.89 12.47
N MET A 137 5.05 -7.18 11.63
CA MET A 137 4.10 -7.80 10.70
C MET A 137 4.86 -8.57 9.62
N SER A 138 5.94 -7.99 9.08
CA SER A 138 6.82 -8.69 8.13
C SER A 138 7.45 -9.94 8.72
N CYS A 139 7.81 -9.92 10.01
CA CYS A 139 8.28 -11.11 10.72
C CYS A 139 7.19 -12.21 10.79
N ASN A 140 5.94 -11.82 11.05
CA ASN A 140 4.82 -12.76 11.08
C ASN A 140 4.55 -13.38 9.71
N LEU A 141 4.73 -12.64 8.62
CA LEU A 141 4.63 -13.19 7.26
C LEU A 141 5.68 -14.26 6.99
N ILE A 142 6.94 -13.99 7.32
CA ILE A 142 8.04 -14.96 7.15
C ILE A 142 7.70 -16.24 7.93
N MET A 143 7.24 -16.10 9.17
CA MET A 143 6.86 -17.25 9.99
C MET A 143 5.62 -17.99 9.46
N GLY A 144 4.63 -17.27 8.94
CA GLY A 144 3.44 -17.87 8.31
C GLY A 144 3.79 -18.68 7.07
N MET A 145 4.68 -18.17 6.23
CA MET A 145 5.23 -18.90 5.08
C MET A 145 5.96 -20.17 5.55
N PHE A 146 6.82 -20.08 6.57
CA PHE A 146 7.52 -21.24 7.12
C PHE A 146 6.58 -22.32 7.65
N GLN A 147 5.46 -21.93 8.26
CA GLN A 147 4.44 -22.88 8.73
C GLN A 147 3.75 -23.59 7.58
N ARG A 148 3.42 -22.88 6.48
CA ARG A 148 2.84 -23.51 5.29
C ARG A 148 3.81 -24.47 4.61
N LEU A 149 5.10 -24.15 4.66
CA LEU A 149 6.18 -24.95 4.08
C LEU A 149 6.69 -26.06 5.00
N ASP A 150 6.01 -26.40 6.09
CA ASP A 150 6.53 -27.34 7.09
C ASP A 150 6.94 -28.71 6.50
N LYS A 151 6.22 -29.19 5.48
CA LYS A 151 6.58 -30.42 4.76
C LYS A 151 7.91 -30.31 3.98
N LEU A 152 8.24 -29.13 3.47
CA LEU A 152 9.47 -28.85 2.71
C LEU A 152 10.71 -28.85 3.61
N ARG A 153 10.54 -28.54 4.90
CA ARG A 153 11.60 -28.43 5.91
C ARG A 153 12.53 -29.65 5.98
N LYS A 154 12.01 -30.85 5.70
CA LYS A 154 12.82 -32.09 5.68
C LYS A 154 13.89 -32.12 4.59
N ASN A 155 13.72 -31.33 3.53
CA ASN A 155 14.60 -31.31 2.36
C ASN A 155 15.06 -29.89 2.00
N GLY A 156 14.84 -28.92 2.88
CA GLY A 156 15.08 -27.51 2.62
C GLY A 156 15.45 -26.75 3.89
N PHE A 157 16.40 -25.85 3.76
CA PHE A 157 16.86 -24.90 4.77
C PHE A 157 16.82 -23.50 4.18
N ALA A 158 16.55 -22.49 4.98
CA ALA A 158 16.70 -21.11 4.53
C ALA A 158 17.16 -20.18 5.65
N SER A 159 17.94 -19.17 5.29
CA SER A 159 18.22 -18.01 6.13
C SER A 159 17.57 -16.79 5.49
N VAL A 160 16.50 -16.29 6.10
CA VAL A 160 15.72 -15.15 5.61
C VAL A 160 15.88 -13.99 6.57
N ILE A 161 16.17 -12.81 6.04
CA ILE A 161 16.43 -11.60 6.81
C ILE A 161 15.41 -10.54 6.40
N LEU A 162 14.85 -9.89 7.41
CA LEU A 162 14.16 -8.63 7.28
C LEU A 162 15.17 -7.49 7.37
N PHE A 163 15.14 -6.61 6.38
CA PHE A 163 15.96 -5.41 6.30
C PHE A 163 15.10 -4.15 6.42
N GLY A 164 15.71 -3.04 6.84
CA GLY A 164 15.07 -1.73 6.93
C GLY A 164 14.26 -1.51 8.20
N GLY A 165 13.35 -0.54 8.16
CA GLY A 165 12.52 -0.11 9.29
C GLY A 165 11.03 -0.07 8.95
N ASN A 166 10.22 0.46 9.87
CA ASN A 166 8.79 0.66 9.62
C ASN A 166 8.57 1.53 8.38
N ASN A 167 7.57 1.17 7.57
CA ASN A 167 7.24 1.78 6.27
C ASN A 167 8.30 1.64 5.15
N ASP A 168 9.48 1.09 5.43
CA ASP A 168 10.54 0.88 4.43
C ASP A 168 11.28 -0.44 4.68
N SER A 169 10.53 -1.53 4.84
CA SER A 169 11.10 -2.86 5.07
C SER A 169 11.29 -3.64 3.77
N SER A 170 12.18 -4.63 3.78
CA SER A 170 12.42 -5.55 2.67
C SER A 170 12.77 -6.93 3.20
N ILE A 171 12.29 -7.98 2.55
CA ILE A 171 12.59 -9.37 2.91
C ILE A 171 13.51 -9.94 1.85
N SER A 172 14.64 -10.50 2.27
CA SER A 172 15.55 -11.21 1.38
C SER A 172 16.22 -12.35 2.11
N GLY A 173 16.55 -13.44 1.41
CA GLY A 173 17.09 -14.63 2.04
C GLY A 173 17.70 -15.61 1.06
N ILE A 174 18.49 -16.54 1.61
CA ILE A 174 19.06 -17.66 0.86
C ILE A 174 18.32 -18.94 1.25
N TRP A 175 17.85 -19.65 0.23
CA TRP A 175 17.21 -20.94 0.35
C TRP A 175 18.11 -22.02 -0.24
N VAL A 176 18.19 -23.15 0.46
CA VAL A 176 18.92 -24.34 0.05
C VAL A 176 17.94 -25.50 0.13
N PHE A 177 17.69 -26.17 -0.99
CA PHE A 177 16.82 -27.35 -1.02
C PHE A 177 17.36 -28.38 -1.99
N ARG A 178 16.93 -29.63 -1.83
CA ARG A 178 17.38 -30.73 -2.67
C ARG A 178 16.70 -30.69 -4.05
N GLY A 179 17.47 -30.34 -5.09
CA GLY A 179 16.99 -30.30 -6.47
C GLY A 179 17.82 -29.33 -7.32
N GLN A 180 17.59 -29.34 -8.63
CA GLN A 180 18.18 -28.36 -9.55
C GLN A 180 17.22 -27.21 -9.88
N ASP A 181 15.93 -27.47 -9.76
CA ASP A 181 14.84 -26.54 -10.03
C ASP A 181 14.20 -26.04 -8.74
N LEU A 182 13.40 -24.99 -8.84
CA LEU A 182 12.77 -24.33 -7.71
C LEU A 182 11.83 -25.29 -6.98
N ALA A 183 12.05 -25.56 -5.69
CA ALA A 183 11.26 -26.55 -4.96
C ALA A 183 9.76 -26.22 -4.91
N PHE A 184 9.38 -24.94 -4.94
CA PHE A 184 7.98 -24.49 -4.84
C PHE A 184 7.11 -24.93 -6.02
N THR A 185 7.68 -25.23 -7.19
CA THR A 185 6.91 -25.72 -8.35
C THR A 185 6.63 -27.22 -8.29
N LEU A 186 7.21 -27.94 -7.32
CA LEU A 186 7.03 -29.39 -7.18
C LEU A 186 5.70 -29.78 -6.51
N SER A 187 5.02 -28.84 -5.85
CA SER A 187 3.78 -29.08 -5.13
C SER A 187 2.92 -27.83 -5.09
N ASP A 188 1.64 -27.94 -5.43
CA ASP A 188 0.68 -26.82 -5.40
C ASP A 188 0.52 -26.24 -3.98
N ASP A 189 0.63 -27.08 -2.94
CA ASP A 189 0.64 -26.68 -1.53
C ASP A 189 1.70 -25.60 -1.19
N TRP A 190 2.78 -25.49 -1.98
CA TRP A 190 3.91 -24.59 -1.72
C TRP A 190 3.90 -23.33 -2.58
N GLN A 191 2.93 -23.20 -3.48
CA GLN A 191 2.88 -22.10 -4.45
C GLN A 191 2.19 -20.84 -3.92
N ILE A 192 1.64 -20.88 -2.71
CA ILE A 192 0.79 -19.81 -2.16
C ILE A 192 1.55 -18.47 -2.03
N ASP A 193 2.77 -18.50 -1.50
CA ASP A 193 3.53 -17.28 -1.24
C ASP A 193 4.69 -17.06 -2.20
N TYR A 194 5.15 -18.11 -2.90
CA TYR A 194 6.42 -18.06 -3.61
C TYR A 194 6.38 -17.07 -4.79
N GLU A 195 5.22 -16.86 -5.41
CA GLU A 195 5.06 -15.95 -6.55
C GLU A 195 5.31 -14.47 -6.21
N SER A 196 5.15 -14.13 -4.93
CA SER A 196 5.39 -12.79 -4.39
C SER A 196 6.88 -12.45 -4.27
N TYR A 197 7.76 -13.44 -4.44
CA TYR A 197 9.21 -13.30 -4.34
C TYR A 197 9.89 -13.54 -5.68
N SER A 198 10.98 -12.82 -5.91
CA SER A 198 11.89 -13.05 -7.03
C SER A 198 12.95 -14.09 -6.66
N TRP A 199 13.08 -15.13 -7.49
CA TRP A 199 13.99 -16.24 -7.26
C TRP A 199 15.11 -16.25 -8.30
N ARG A 200 16.36 -16.39 -7.84
CA ARG A 200 17.55 -16.53 -8.68
C ARG A 200 18.35 -17.73 -8.19
N LYS A 201 18.63 -18.69 -9.08
CA LYS A 201 19.57 -19.76 -8.78
C LYS A 201 20.97 -19.19 -8.69
N LEU A 202 21.66 -19.49 -7.59
CA LEU A 202 23.01 -18.99 -7.34
C LEU A 202 24.06 -19.99 -7.84
N ASP A 203 25.16 -19.47 -8.37
CA ASP A 203 26.30 -20.27 -8.79
C ASP A 203 27.34 -20.32 -7.64
N PRO A 204 27.58 -21.49 -7.03
CA PRO A 204 28.47 -21.64 -5.88
C PRO A 204 29.93 -21.26 -6.17
N ASP A 205 30.35 -21.27 -7.43
CA ASP A 205 31.73 -20.98 -7.79
C ASP A 205 32.02 -19.46 -7.82
N THR A 206 30.99 -18.63 -7.86
CA THR A 206 31.11 -17.17 -7.91
C THR A 206 31.42 -16.54 -6.54
N GLU A 207 32.29 -15.54 -6.52
CA GLU A 207 32.65 -14.79 -5.31
C GLU A 207 31.47 -13.99 -4.72
N GLU A 208 30.54 -13.52 -5.57
CA GLU A 208 29.28 -12.89 -5.16
C GLU A 208 28.46 -13.86 -4.31
N THR A 209 28.28 -15.11 -4.77
CA THR A 209 27.51 -16.12 -4.05
C THR A 209 28.17 -16.50 -2.74
N LYS A 210 29.49 -16.69 -2.72
CA LYS A 210 30.23 -16.99 -1.48
C LYS A 210 30.07 -15.87 -0.44
N THR A 211 30.12 -14.63 -0.89
CA THR A 211 29.91 -13.46 -0.02
C THR A 211 28.49 -13.43 0.50
N MET A 212 27.48 -13.53 -0.36
CA MET A 212 26.08 -13.57 0.09
C MET A 212 25.81 -14.72 1.06
N VAL A 213 26.27 -15.94 0.76
CA VAL A 213 26.09 -17.10 1.66
C VAL A 213 26.69 -16.82 3.03
N LYS A 214 27.91 -16.26 3.08
CA LYS A 214 28.54 -15.86 4.33
C LYS A 214 27.71 -14.82 5.07
N GLU A 215 27.30 -13.75 4.40
CA GLU A 215 26.53 -12.65 5.02
C GLU A 215 25.18 -13.14 5.57
N TYR A 216 24.44 -13.94 4.80
CA TYR A 216 23.13 -14.45 5.22
C TYR A 216 23.22 -15.54 6.27
N PHE A 217 24.29 -16.33 6.33
CA PHE A 217 24.40 -17.43 7.30
C PHE A 217 25.03 -16.95 8.61
N ALA A 218 25.91 -15.95 8.55
CA ALA A 218 26.47 -15.31 9.74
C ALA A 218 25.57 -14.19 10.29
N TRP A 219 24.64 -13.66 9.48
CA TRP A 219 23.90 -12.41 9.75
C TRP A 219 24.82 -11.20 9.98
N GLU A 220 26.01 -11.25 9.39
CA GLU A 220 27.06 -10.24 9.51
C GLU A 220 27.54 -9.87 8.11
N GLY A 221 27.49 -8.59 7.75
CA GLY A 221 27.85 -8.13 6.41
C GLY A 221 27.36 -6.72 6.10
N GLU A 222 27.79 -6.20 4.95
CA GLU A 222 27.33 -4.89 4.47
C GLU A 222 26.04 -5.02 3.65
N PHE A 223 25.67 -6.24 3.22
CA PHE A 223 24.45 -6.55 2.46
C PHE A 223 24.25 -5.58 1.28
N LYS A 224 25.34 -5.30 0.55
CA LYS A 224 25.40 -4.26 -0.50
C LYS A 224 24.32 -4.41 -1.56
N HIS A 225 23.94 -5.64 -1.86
CA HIS A 225 22.91 -5.98 -2.83
C HIS A 225 21.49 -5.64 -2.36
N VAL A 226 21.25 -5.49 -1.05
CA VAL A 226 19.94 -5.07 -0.50
C VAL A 226 19.89 -3.56 -0.29
N GLY A 227 21.00 -2.94 0.12
CA GLY A 227 21.08 -1.49 0.34
C GLY A 227 20.25 -0.98 1.53
N LYS A 228 19.83 -1.88 2.43
CA LYS A 228 19.07 -1.56 3.65
C LYS A 228 19.74 -2.19 4.87
N PRO A 229 19.64 -1.55 6.06
CA PRO A 229 20.27 -2.08 7.27
C PRO A 229 19.61 -3.40 7.69
N PHE A 230 20.40 -4.30 8.26
CA PHE A 230 19.91 -5.51 8.91
C PHE A 230 18.93 -5.14 10.04
N ASN A 231 17.81 -5.85 10.14
CA ASN A 231 16.86 -5.70 11.24
C ASN A 231 16.75 -7.00 12.05
N THR A 232 16.28 -8.08 11.42
CA THR A 232 16.14 -9.37 12.10
C THR A 232 16.22 -10.55 11.14
N GLY A 233 16.86 -11.63 11.58
CA GLY A 233 17.01 -12.88 10.84
C GLY A 233 16.08 -13.98 11.36
N LYS A 234 15.62 -14.85 10.45
CA LYS A 234 14.82 -16.04 10.72
C LYS A 234 15.36 -17.20 9.89
N CYS A 235 15.57 -18.34 10.55
CA CYS A 235 15.96 -19.57 9.85
C CYS A 235 14.76 -20.49 9.66
N PHE A 236 14.60 -21.00 8.44
CA PHE A 236 13.75 -22.13 8.12
C PHE A 236 14.60 -23.40 8.28
N LYS A 237 14.24 -24.23 9.25
CA LYS A 237 14.95 -25.46 9.63
C LYS A 237 13.98 -26.45 10.21
#